data_AF-A0A100HNJ6-F1
#
_entry.id   AF-A0A100HNJ6-F1
#
_cell.length_a   1.000
_cell.length_b   1.000
_cell.length_c   1.000
_cell.angle_alpha   90.00
_cell.angle_beta   90.00
_cell.angle_gamma   90.00
#
_symmetry.space_group_name_H-M   'P 1'
#
loop_
_entity.id
_entity.type
_entity.pdbx_description
1 polymer ?
#
loop_
_entity_poly.entity_id
_entity_poly.type
_entity_poly.pdbx_seq_one_letter_code
_entity_poly.pdbx_strand_id
1 'polypeptide(L)'
;MTSPTPHAAVVALTGWPTVTDTGILIQGVHVRTSWRPGQTPRRVTVRAFPETTPGGTLRRLYAPKGNVRAARCPNGTDVLIVGQLLKLDRAEGIIRVKVAPSKANTMPFSVTLQASREVLALDPGTFSVEVRGRVMSLGAGVLLADQVQPVFAPIPDRWHRVRATAYRRAAPQVLTPTLC
;
A
#
# COMPACT_ATOMS: atom_id res chain seq x y z
N MET A 1 15.52 23.95 -9.38
CA MET A 1 15.47 22.50 -9.66
C MET A 1 14.83 21.81 -8.46
N THR A 2 13.70 21.14 -8.63
CA THR A 2 13.04 20.36 -7.57
C THR A 2 13.84 19.09 -7.28
N SER A 3 14.15 18.84 -6.01
CA SER A 3 14.83 17.62 -5.57
C SER A 3 13.99 16.38 -5.92
N PRO A 4 14.61 15.27 -6.39
CA PRO A 4 13.88 14.07 -6.76
C PRO A 4 13.12 13.48 -5.56
N THR A 5 11.84 13.15 -5.76
CA THR A 5 11.04 12.53 -4.72
C THR A 5 11.40 11.05 -4.60
N PRO A 6 11.73 10.54 -3.39
CA PRO A 6 12.05 9.14 -3.21
C PRO A 6 10.80 8.28 -3.40
N HIS A 7 10.95 7.15 -4.11
CA HIS A 7 9.90 6.14 -4.22
C HIS A 7 9.60 5.55 -2.83
N ALA A 8 8.33 5.45 -2.49
CA ALA A 8 7.87 4.98 -1.18
C ALA A 8 6.44 4.46 -1.26
N ALA A 9 6.07 3.51 -0.40
CA ALA A 9 4.68 3.17 -0.14
C ALA A 9 4.52 2.98 1.36
N VAL A 10 3.70 3.83 1.97
CA VAL A 10 3.51 3.84 3.41
C VAL A 10 2.02 3.95 3.70
N VAL A 11 1.54 3.05 4.55
CA VAL A 11 0.25 3.16 5.21
C VAL A 11 0.52 3.58 6.65
N ALA A 12 0.01 4.72 7.04
CA ALA A 12 0.01 5.18 8.42
C ALA A 12 -1.35 4.85 9.06
N LEU A 13 -1.33 4.10 10.16
CA LEU A 13 -2.50 3.81 10.97
C LEU A 13 -2.30 4.42 12.35
N THR A 14 -3.26 5.22 12.80
CA THR A 14 -3.25 5.80 14.14
C THR A 14 -4.44 5.32 14.95
N GLY A 15 -4.18 4.76 16.13
CA GLY A 15 -5.25 4.28 17.00
C GLY A 15 -4.76 3.49 18.19
N TRP A 16 -5.70 2.89 18.91
CA TRP A 16 -5.42 2.00 20.03
C TRP A 16 -5.06 0.61 19.49
N PRO A 17 -3.86 0.08 19.81
CA PRO A 17 -3.44 -1.22 19.30
C PRO A 17 -4.02 -2.34 20.16
N THR A 18 -4.59 -3.36 19.51
CA THR A 18 -4.91 -4.65 20.14
C THR A 18 -3.84 -5.66 19.73
N VAL A 19 -3.20 -6.32 20.69
CA VAL A 19 -2.15 -7.32 20.39
C VAL A 19 -2.78 -8.57 19.81
N THR A 20 -2.08 -9.18 18.85
CA THR A 20 -2.38 -10.48 18.28
C THR A 20 -1.11 -11.34 18.29
N ASP A 21 -1.23 -12.62 17.98
CA ASP A 21 -0.09 -13.55 17.96
C ASP A 21 1.04 -13.08 17.03
N THR A 22 0.68 -12.47 15.88
CA THR A 22 1.64 -12.13 14.82
C THR A 22 1.86 -10.62 14.63
N GLY A 23 1.27 -9.78 15.50
CA GLY A 23 1.34 -8.34 15.34
C GLY A 23 0.33 -7.57 16.18
N ILE A 24 -0.22 -6.50 15.63
CA ILE A 24 -1.23 -5.65 16.27
C ILE A 24 -2.37 -5.33 15.30
N LEU A 25 -3.56 -5.14 15.85
CA LEU A 25 -4.73 -4.61 15.15
C LEU A 25 -4.89 -3.13 15.50
N ILE A 26 -5.11 -2.29 14.49
CA ILE A 26 -5.50 -0.89 14.65
C ILE A 26 -6.69 -0.64 13.74
N GLN A 27 -7.83 -0.23 14.32
CA GLN A 27 -9.07 0.02 13.56
C GLN A 27 -9.51 -1.19 12.70
N GLY A 28 -9.33 -2.42 13.23
CA GLY A 28 -9.64 -3.66 12.53
C GLY A 28 -8.60 -4.11 11.50
N VAL A 29 -7.57 -3.29 11.23
CA VAL A 29 -6.53 -3.61 10.25
C VAL A 29 -5.33 -4.24 10.94
N HIS A 30 -4.95 -5.44 10.48
CA HIS A 30 -3.83 -6.19 11.05
C HIS A 30 -2.48 -5.75 10.49
N VAL A 31 -1.55 -5.40 11.37
CA VAL A 31 -0.17 -5.05 11.06
C VAL A 31 0.78 -6.03 11.70
N ARG A 32 1.55 -6.74 10.86
CA ARG A 32 2.61 -7.64 11.31
C ARG A 32 3.77 -6.83 11.86
N THR A 33 4.10 -7.08 13.13
CA THR A 33 5.20 -6.40 13.82
C THR A 33 5.63 -7.19 15.05
N SER A 34 6.91 -7.06 15.41
CA SER A 34 7.45 -7.55 16.69
C SER A 34 7.30 -6.53 17.82
N TRP A 35 6.75 -5.34 17.55
CA TRP A 35 6.46 -4.36 18.59
C TRP A 35 5.39 -4.91 19.54
N ARG A 36 5.52 -4.61 20.84
CA ARG A 36 4.55 -4.94 21.88
C ARG A 36 4.28 -3.70 22.74
N PRO A 37 3.03 -3.51 23.20
CA PRO A 37 2.71 -2.42 24.11
C PRO A 37 3.47 -2.60 25.43
N GLY A 38 3.82 -1.48 26.06
CA GLY A 38 4.36 -1.49 27.42
C GLY A 38 3.23 -1.62 28.44
N GLN A 39 3.55 -1.40 29.72
CA GLN A 39 2.60 -1.52 30.83
C GLN A 39 1.43 -0.52 30.73
N THR A 40 1.69 0.69 30.21
CA THR A 40 0.64 1.72 30.07
C THR A 40 -0.03 1.63 28.70
N PRO A 41 -1.36 1.44 28.62
CA PRO A 41 -2.10 1.56 27.38
C PRO A 41 -1.87 2.93 26.74
N ARG A 42 -1.54 2.95 25.46
CA ARG A 42 -1.35 4.20 24.72
C ARG A 42 -1.74 4.06 23.26
N ARG A 43 -2.23 5.17 22.70
CA ARG A 43 -2.45 5.34 21.27
C ARG A 43 -1.11 5.33 20.53
N VAL A 44 -1.06 4.65 19.39
CA VAL A 44 0.14 4.57 18.55
C VAL A 44 -0.15 5.02 17.12
N THR A 45 0.87 5.54 16.46
CA THR A 45 0.94 5.67 15.01
C THR A 45 1.91 4.62 14.49
N VAL A 46 1.45 3.83 13.51
CA VAL A 46 2.22 2.77 12.87
C VAL A 46 2.41 3.13 11.40
N ARG A 47 3.66 3.17 10.94
CA ARG A 47 3.99 3.29 9.52
C ARG A 47 4.34 1.92 8.95
N ALA A 48 3.44 1.34 8.17
CA ALA A 48 3.57 0.01 7.61
C ALA A 48 3.73 0.04 6.08
N PHE A 49 4.36 -0.99 5.54
CA PHE A 49 4.50 -1.21 4.10
C PHE A 49 3.38 -2.12 3.60
N PRO A 50 2.60 -1.71 2.58
CA PRO A 50 1.47 -2.49 2.07
C PRO A 50 1.88 -3.54 1.04
N GLU A 51 1.19 -4.68 1.11
CA GLU A 51 1.08 -5.65 0.03
C GLU A 51 -0.41 -5.79 -0.32
N THR A 52 -0.76 -5.66 -1.61
CA THR A 52 -2.16 -5.66 -2.07
C THR A 52 -2.43 -6.77 -3.08
N THR A 53 -3.68 -7.22 -3.14
CA THR A 53 -4.18 -8.05 -4.24
C THR A 53 -4.25 -7.22 -5.54
N PRO A 54 -4.41 -7.86 -6.70
CA PRO A 54 -4.65 -7.15 -7.96
C PRO A 54 -5.88 -6.24 -7.95
N GLY A 55 -6.85 -6.47 -7.06
CA GLY A 55 -8.07 -5.65 -6.90
C GLY A 55 -7.98 -4.57 -5.82
N GLY A 56 -6.81 -4.35 -5.22
CA GLY A 56 -6.59 -3.26 -4.25
C GLY A 56 -6.95 -3.57 -2.79
N THR A 57 -7.34 -4.81 -2.49
CA THR A 57 -7.49 -5.29 -1.10
C THR A 57 -6.11 -5.49 -0.46
N LEU A 58 -5.95 -5.07 0.79
CA LEU A 58 -4.76 -5.34 1.58
C LEU A 58 -4.63 -6.85 1.86
N ARG A 59 -3.46 -7.42 1.53
CA ARG A 59 -3.08 -8.78 1.93
C ARG A 59 -2.30 -8.78 3.24
N ARG A 60 -1.39 -7.83 3.37
CA ARG A 60 -0.46 -7.73 4.49
C ARG A 60 -0.02 -6.29 4.67
N LEU A 61 0.09 -5.90 5.93
CA LEU A 61 0.85 -4.73 6.35
C LEU A 61 1.99 -5.18 7.24
N TYR A 62 3.18 -4.69 6.97
CA TYR A 62 4.37 -4.98 7.78
C TYR A 62 4.98 -3.69 8.31
N ALA A 63 5.19 -3.63 9.63
CA ALA A 63 5.84 -2.50 10.30
C ALA A 63 7.10 -2.97 11.06
N PRO A 64 8.29 -2.48 10.69
CA PRO A 64 9.50 -2.67 11.50
C PRO A 64 9.36 -2.11 12.92
N LYS A 65 10.14 -2.64 13.87
CA LYS A 65 10.07 -2.28 15.31
C LYS A 65 10.18 -0.76 15.60
N GLY A 66 10.88 0.02 14.75
CA GLY A 66 11.03 1.48 14.89
C GLY A 66 9.91 2.33 14.26
N ASN A 67 8.97 1.70 13.56
CA ASN A 67 7.88 2.38 12.86
C ASN A 67 6.58 2.45 13.66
N VAL A 68 6.56 1.89 14.88
CA VAL A 68 5.46 2.04 15.83
C VAL A 68 5.88 3.07 16.88
N ARG A 69 5.15 4.17 16.98
CA ARG A 69 5.46 5.29 17.88
C ARG A 69 4.21 5.77 18.61
N ALA A 70 4.38 6.47 19.72
CA ALA A 70 3.27 7.15 20.37
C ALA A 70 2.59 8.12 19.39
N ALA A 71 1.26 8.08 19.33
CA ALA A 71 0.50 8.90 18.41
C ALA A 71 0.55 10.39 18.79
N ARG A 72 0.78 11.25 17.81
CA ARG A 72 0.71 12.72 17.95
C ARG A 72 -0.50 13.34 17.26
N CYS A 73 -1.21 12.54 16.46
CA CYS A 73 -2.39 12.95 15.71
C CYS A 73 -3.62 12.18 16.21
N PRO A 74 -4.85 12.61 15.84
CA PRO A 74 -6.07 11.85 16.04
C PRO A 74 -6.04 10.46 15.37
N ASN A 75 -7.03 9.63 15.68
CA ASN A 75 -7.20 8.35 14.98
C ASN A 75 -7.43 8.59 13.49
N GLY A 76 -6.81 7.77 12.65
CA GLY A 76 -6.90 7.95 11.21
C GLY A 76 -6.12 6.90 10.44
N THR A 77 -6.31 6.93 9.13
CA THR A 77 -5.59 6.08 8.18
C THR A 77 -5.13 6.96 7.02
N ASP A 78 -3.83 7.00 6.79
CA ASP A 78 -3.26 7.74 5.66
C ASP A 78 -2.46 6.79 4.79
N VAL A 79 -2.56 6.95 3.49
CA VAL A 79 -1.80 6.20 2.49
C VAL A 79 -1.02 7.20 1.66
N LEU A 80 0.28 6.97 1.53
CA LEU A 80 1.17 7.71 0.65
C LEU A 80 1.95 6.74 -0.22
N ILE A 81 1.84 6.89 -1.53
CA ILE A 81 2.57 6.07 -2.50
C ILE A 81 3.22 6.99 -3.52
N VAL A 82 4.54 6.92 -3.61
CA VAL A 82 5.34 7.59 -4.64
C VAL A 82 5.99 6.50 -5.48
N GLY A 83 5.72 6.51 -6.78
CA GLY A 83 6.32 5.55 -7.68
C GLY A 83 5.95 5.71 -9.15
N GLN A 84 6.29 4.71 -9.94
CA GLN A 84 5.99 4.68 -11.37
C GLN A 84 4.57 4.18 -11.61
N LEU A 85 3.76 4.91 -12.38
CA LEU A 85 2.45 4.46 -12.80
C LEU A 85 2.58 3.23 -13.71
N LEU A 86 1.93 2.12 -13.33
CA LEU A 86 1.90 0.89 -14.14
C LEU A 86 0.59 0.73 -14.91
N LYS A 87 -0.53 1.07 -14.26
CA LYS A 87 -1.87 0.92 -14.82
C LYS A 87 -2.80 1.95 -14.19
N LEU A 88 -3.62 2.59 -15.01
CA LEU A 88 -4.81 3.30 -14.59
C LEU A 88 -5.99 2.67 -15.34
N ASP A 89 -6.85 1.95 -14.63
CA ASP A 89 -8.00 1.25 -15.21
C ASP A 89 -9.29 1.94 -14.79
N ARG A 90 -9.94 2.58 -15.74
CA ARG A 90 -11.20 3.30 -15.51
C ARG A 90 -12.42 2.36 -15.43
N ALA A 91 -12.33 1.18 -16.05
CA ALA A 91 -13.42 0.20 -16.01
C ALA A 91 -13.41 -0.55 -14.68
N GLU A 92 -12.23 -0.93 -14.19
CA GLU A 92 -12.06 -1.61 -12.89
C GLU A 92 -12.01 -0.61 -11.72
N GLY A 93 -11.85 0.69 -11.99
CA GLY A 93 -11.76 1.73 -10.97
C GLY A 93 -10.48 1.66 -10.13
N ILE A 94 -9.34 1.29 -10.73
CA ILE A 94 -8.08 1.07 -10.01
C ILE A 94 -6.90 1.87 -10.55
N ILE A 95 -5.96 2.17 -9.67
CA ILE A 95 -4.62 2.65 -9.98
C ILE A 95 -3.59 1.65 -9.45
N ARG A 96 -2.59 1.31 -10.27
CA ARG A 96 -1.47 0.45 -9.89
C ARG A 96 -0.16 1.18 -10.05
N VAL A 97 0.61 1.22 -8.98
CA VAL A 97 1.90 1.93 -8.91
C VAL A 97 3.00 0.94 -8.56
N LYS A 98 4.10 0.97 -9.32
CA LYS A 98 5.34 0.27 -8.99
C LYS A 98 6.13 1.13 -8.02
N VAL A 99 6.49 0.52 -6.90
CA VAL A 99 7.20 1.16 -5.81
C VAL A 99 8.47 0.39 -5.59
N ALA A 100 9.57 1.12 -5.43
CA ALA A 100 10.80 0.51 -4.97
C ALA A 100 11.47 1.47 -3.98
N PRO A 101 11.39 1.19 -2.67
CA PRO A 101 11.92 2.07 -1.66
C PRO A 101 13.41 2.37 -1.89
N SER A 102 13.84 3.59 -1.57
CA SER A 102 15.25 4.01 -1.72
C SER A 102 16.25 3.19 -0.91
N LYS A 103 15.78 2.35 0.04
CA LYS A 103 16.64 1.43 0.81
C LYS A 103 17.31 0.39 -0.10
N ALA A 104 18.62 0.20 0.11
CA ALA A 104 19.38 -0.87 -0.52
C ALA A 104 18.72 -2.24 -0.27
N ASN A 105 18.78 -3.13 -1.27
CA ASN A 105 18.27 -4.51 -1.23
C ASN A 105 16.76 -4.69 -1.08
N THR A 106 15.95 -3.65 -1.26
CA THR A 106 14.48 -3.81 -1.36
C THR A 106 14.08 -4.05 -2.81
N MET A 107 13.46 -5.20 -3.08
CA MET A 107 12.92 -5.50 -4.42
C MET A 107 11.73 -4.59 -4.74
N PRO A 108 11.61 -4.10 -5.99
CA PRO A 108 10.40 -3.43 -6.45
C PRO A 108 9.16 -4.30 -6.28
N PHE A 109 8.06 -3.67 -5.85
CA PHE A 109 6.75 -4.29 -5.73
C PHE A 109 5.67 -3.38 -6.30
N SER A 110 4.47 -3.90 -6.50
CA SER A 110 3.33 -3.11 -6.96
C SER A 110 2.30 -2.93 -5.85
N VAL A 111 1.75 -1.73 -5.75
CA VAL A 111 0.58 -1.45 -4.91
C VAL A 111 -0.58 -1.11 -5.83
N THR A 112 -1.72 -1.75 -5.58
CA THR A 112 -2.99 -1.42 -6.26
C THR A 112 -3.91 -0.73 -5.27
N LEU A 113 -4.60 0.31 -5.73
CA LEU A 113 -5.60 1.04 -4.97
C LEU A 113 -6.87 1.13 -5.80
N GLN A 114 -8.02 1.09 -5.13
CA GLN A 114 -9.25 1.61 -5.69
C GLN A 114 -9.08 3.13 -5.89
N ALA A 115 -9.54 3.66 -7.01
CA ALA A 115 -9.30 5.04 -7.40
C ALA A 115 -10.58 5.87 -7.33
N SER A 116 -10.49 7.06 -6.73
CA SER A 116 -11.54 8.07 -6.83
C SER A 116 -11.72 8.52 -8.28
N ARG A 117 -12.86 9.18 -8.58
CA ARG A 117 -13.10 9.77 -9.91
C ARG A 117 -12.02 10.76 -10.31
N GLU A 118 -11.53 11.56 -9.36
CA GLU A 118 -10.45 12.53 -9.58
C GLU A 118 -9.15 11.83 -9.97
N VAL A 119 -8.82 10.72 -9.32
CA VAL A 119 -7.63 9.93 -9.65
C VAL A 119 -7.75 9.29 -11.04
N LEU A 120 -8.93 8.82 -11.42
CA LEU A 120 -9.19 8.23 -12.74
C LEU A 120 -9.12 9.25 -13.89
N ALA A 121 -9.20 10.55 -13.58
CA ALA A 121 -9.03 11.63 -14.55
C ALA A 121 -7.56 11.96 -14.86
N LEU A 122 -6.59 11.32 -14.20
CA LEU A 122 -5.17 11.52 -14.46
C LEU A 122 -4.81 11.26 -15.93
N ASP A 123 -3.95 12.12 -16.49
CA ASP A 123 -3.42 12.00 -17.84
C ASP A 123 -2.62 10.68 -17.99
N PRO A 124 -2.98 9.82 -18.96
CA PRO A 124 -2.23 8.60 -19.29
C PRO A 124 -0.74 8.80 -19.56
N GLY A 125 -0.31 10.00 -19.98
CA GLY A 125 1.10 10.33 -20.19
C GLY A 125 1.95 10.41 -18.92
N THR A 126 1.33 10.38 -17.73
CA THR A 126 2.02 10.54 -16.45
C THR A 126 2.80 9.28 -16.06
N PHE A 127 4.12 9.40 -15.97
CA PHE A 127 4.98 8.25 -15.68
C PHE A 127 5.28 8.02 -14.20
N SER A 128 5.50 9.09 -13.43
CA SER A 128 5.77 9.05 -11.99
C SER A 128 4.72 9.85 -11.23
N VAL A 129 4.16 9.25 -10.18
CA VAL A 129 3.03 9.80 -9.42
C VAL A 129 3.28 9.77 -7.92
N GLU A 130 2.72 10.76 -7.23
CA GLU A 130 2.40 10.70 -5.81
C GLU A 130 0.90 10.48 -5.66
N VAL A 131 0.52 9.40 -5.00
CA VAL A 131 -0.86 9.03 -4.69
C VAL A 131 -1.06 9.17 -3.19
N ARG A 132 -2.11 9.89 -2.80
CA ARG A 132 -2.57 10.01 -1.42
C ARG A 132 -3.95 9.40 -1.27
N GLY A 133 -4.21 8.84 -0.10
CA GLY A 133 -5.54 8.40 0.25
C GLY A 133 -5.60 7.74 1.60
N ARG A 134 -6.42 6.70 1.73
CA ARG A 134 -6.79 6.12 3.03
C ARG A 134 -7.07 4.62 2.94
N VAL A 135 -7.20 4.00 4.11
CA VAL A 135 -7.63 2.61 4.24
C VAL A 135 -9.10 2.60 4.59
N MET A 136 -9.92 1.94 3.77
CA MET A 136 -11.32 1.67 4.11
C MET A 136 -11.38 0.36 4.89
N SER A 137 -11.84 0.42 6.14
CA SER A 137 -11.94 -0.73 7.05
C SER A 137 -13.12 -1.66 6.73
N LEU A 138 -13.14 -2.22 5.53
CA LEU A 138 -14.05 -3.29 5.11
C LEU A 138 -13.26 -4.61 5.07
N GLY A 139 -13.51 -5.51 6.04
CA GLY A 139 -12.83 -6.80 6.13
C GLY A 139 -11.30 -6.67 6.23
N ALA A 140 -10.57 -7.22 5.25
CA ALA A 140 -9.10 -7.15 5.20
C ALA A 140 -8.54 -5.74 4.93
N GLY A 141 -9.39 -4.76 4.65
CA GLY A 141 -9.02 -3.38 4.33
C GLY A 141 -8.82 -3.16 2.83
N VAL A 142 -9.33 -2.05 2.32
CA VAL A 142 -9.16 -1.63 0.92
C VAL A 142 -8.38 -0.34 0.88
N LEU A 143 -7.35 -0.26 0.02
CA LEU A 143 -6.64 1.00 -0.21
C LEU A 143 -7.43 1.84 -1.20
N LEU A 144 -7.81 3.04 -0.78
CA LEU A 144 -8.45 4.04 -1.62
C LEU A 144 -7.43 5.14 -1.94
N ALA A 145 -7.30 5.47 -3.21
CA ALA A 145 -6.60 6.64 -3.71
C ALA A 145 -7.60 7.78 -3.85
N ASP A 146 -7.43 8.81 -3.04
CA ASP A 146 -8.28 10.00 -3.05
C ASP A 146 -7.71 11.07 -3.99
N GLN A 147 -6.39 11.24 -3.97
CA GLN A 147 -5.67 12.26 -4.75
C GLN A 147 -4.47 11.65 -5.48
N VAL A 148 -4.13 12.22 -6.63
CA VAL A 148 -2.93 11.87 -7.39
C VAL A 148 -2.35 13.11 -8.05
N GLN A 149 -1.02 13.18 -8.10
CA GLN A 149 -0.32 14.23 -8.84
C GLN A 149 0.94 13.68 -9.52
N PRO A 150 1.32 14.20 -10.70
CA PRO A 150 2.60 13.90 -11.31
C PRO A 150 3.74 14.42 -10.43
N VAL A 151 4.83 13.65 -10.33
CA VAL A 151 6.04 14.04 -9.59
C VAL A 151 7.30 13.64 -10.34
N PHE A 152 8.39 14.34 -10.09
CA PHE A 152 9.71 13.93 -10.56
C PHE A 152 10.34 12.94 -9.58
N ALA A 153 10.21 11.64 -9.88
CA ALA A 153 10.76 10.54 -9.09
C ALA A 153 11.57 9.61 -10.02
N PRO A 154 12.87 9.88 -10.25
CA PRO A 154 13.69 9.09 -11.16
C PRO A 154 13.76 7.63 -10.72
N ILE A 155 13.76 6.73 -11.71
CA ILE A 155 13.92 5.29 -11.51
C ILE A 155 15.43 5.01 -11.35
N PRO A 156 15.91 4.46 -10.22
CA PRO A 156 17.29 4.03 -10.07
C PRO A 156 17.68 2.93 -11.07
N ASP A 157 18.90 3.00 -11.58
CA ASP A 157 19.40 2.12 -12.66
C ASP A 157 19.24 0.63 -12.36
N ARG A 158 19.43 0.26 -11.09
CA ARG A 158 19.24 -1.10 -10.57
C ARG A 158 17.82 -1.67 -10.82
N TRP A 159 16.85 -0.87 -11.26
CA TRP A 159 15.47 -1.29 -11.52
C TRP A 159 15.12 -1.49 -12.99
N HIS A 160 15.95 -1.04 -13.94
CA HIS A 160 15.62 -1.12 -15.37
C HIS A 160 15.39 -2.56 -15.87
N ARG A 161 15.95 -3.56 -15.19
CA ARG A 161 15.78 -4.99 -15.52
C ARG A 161 14.76 -5.72 -14.64
N VAL A 162 14.21 -5.07 -13.62
CA VAL A 162 13.29 -5.71 -12.68
C VAL A 162 11.85 -5.41 -13.08
N ARG A 163 11.17 -6.39 -13.69
CA ARG A 163 9.71 -6.31 -13.88
C ARG A 163 9.04 -6.37 -12.52
N ALA A 164 8.04 -5.51 -12.29
CA ALA A 164 7.17 -5.69 -11.13
C ALA A 164 6.57 -7.09 -11.23
N THR A 165 6.67 -7.89 -10.18
CA THR A 165 6.18 -9.28 -10.18
C THR A 165 4.68 -9.25 -10.47
N ALA A 166 4.29 -9.57 -11.70
CA ALA A 166 2.90 -9.72 -12.07
C ALA A 166 2.39 -10.98 -11.40
N TYR A 167 1.45 -10.84 -10.47
CA TYR A 167 0.75 -12.00 -9.95
C TYR A 167 -0.09 -12.60 -11.09
N ARG A 168 0.31 -13.77 -11.60
CA ARG A 168 -0.58 -14.60 -12.41
C ARG A 168 -1.75 -14.98 -11.52
N ARG A 169 -2.95 -14.57 -11.89
CA ARG A 169 -4.19 -15.23 -11.46
C ARG A 169 -3.98 -16.72 -11.75
N ALA A 170 -3.90 -17.57 -10.71
CA ALA A 170 -4.29 -18.96 -10.92
C ALA A 170 -5.75 -18.89 -11.36
N ALA A 171 -6.04 -19.30 -12.59
CA ALA A 171 -7.42 -19.43 -13.03
C ALA A 171 -8.15 -20.33 -12.03
N PRO A 172 -9.40 -20.01 -11.63
CA PRO A 172 -10.18 -20.97 -10.86
C PRO A 172 -10.22 -22.26 -11.66
N GLN A 173 -9.76 -23.37 -11.06
CA GLN A 173 -9.97 -24.69 -11.62
C GLN A 173 -11.49 -24.87 -11.76
N VAL A 174 -11.97 -24.94 -13.00
CA VAL A 174 -13.32 -25.37 -13.29
C VAL A 174 -13.39 -26.82 -12.81
N LEU A 175 -14.11 -27.06 -11.72
CA LEU A 175 -14.48 -28.40 -11.31
C LEU A 175 -15.43 -28.93 -12.38
N THR A 176 -14.93 -29.79 -13.25
CA THR A 176 -15.77 -30.56 -14.17
C THR A 176 -16.70 -31.43 -13.34
N PRO A 177 -18.03 -31.32 -13.45
CA PRO A 177 -18.92 -32.25 -12.79
C PRO A 177 -18.76 -33.62 -13.42
N THR A 178 -18.32 -34.60 -12.62
CA THR A 178 -18.38 -36.01 -12.98
C THR A 178 -19.86 -36.39 -13.04
N LEU A 179 -20.38 -36.65 -14.23
CA LEU A 179 -21.69 -37.25 -14.41
C LEU A 179 -21.63 -38.70 -13.91
N CYS A 180 -22.54 -39.04 -13.00
CA CYS A 180 -22.87 -40.41 -12.62
C CYS A 180 -23.65 -41.09 -13.75
#